data_AF-A0A3A0BQE0-F1
#
_entry.id   AF-A0A3A0BQE0-F1
#
_cell.length_a   1.000
_cell.length_b   1.000
_cell.length_c   1.000
_cell.angle_alpha   90.00
_cell.angle_beta   90.00
_cell.angle_gamma   90.00
#
_symmetry.space_group_name_H-M   'P 1'
#
loop_
_entity.id
_entity.type
_entity.pdbx_description
1 polymer ?
#
loop_
_entity_poly.entity_id
_entity_poly.type
_entity_poly.pdbx_seq_one_letter_code
_entity_poly.pdbx_strand_id
1 'polypeptide(L)'
;MKKILPLALILPVLFACALPAAAPTEASAPAESAPPFLGMWMNDTETYVFTANSLYHVIIRPESGQVNEEFSEIVAYDAAASRITLRKTWIRVNGKPAGFDAPLYTFIYSASGDSLQLGLGTETEFATELDPAVFTRK
;
A
#
# COMPACT_ATOMS: atom_id res chain seq x y z
N MET A 1 -41.06 37.95 63.37
CA MET A 1 -40.27 38.86 64.24
C MET A 1 -38.79 38.53 64.08
N LYS A 2 -37.93 39.56 64.02
CA LYS A 2 -36.44 39.57 64.23
C LYS A 2 -35.61 38.63 63.33
N LYS A 3 -34.94 39.12 62.26
CA LYS A 3 -33.56 39.68 62.26
C LYS A 3 -32.60 38.95 63.20
N ILE A 4 -31.58 38.28 62.65
CA ILE A 4 -30.14 38.42 62.97
C ILE A 4 -29.33 37.86 61.78
N LEU A 5 -28.41 38.69 61.30
CA LEU A 5 -27.26 38.45 60.42
C LEU A 5 -26.01 38.73 61.32
N PRO A 6 -24.75 38.44 60.97
CA PRO A 6 -24.08 37.34 60.26
C PRO A 6 -23.09 36.60 61.19
N LEU A 7 -22.48 35.50 60.74
CA LEU A 7 -21.10 35.20 61.16
C LEU A 7 -20.32 34.67 59.96
N ALA A 8 -19.42 35.52 59.48
CA ALA A 8 -18.45 35.19 58.45
C ALA A 8 -17.42 34.23 59.04
N LEU A 9 -17.32 33.02 58.49
CA LEU A 9 -16.18 32.15 58.69
C LEU A 9 -15.36 32.15 57.40
N ILE A 10 -14.23 32.86 57.47
CA ILE A 10 -13.21 32.92 56.43
C ILE A 10 -12.53 31.55 56.38
N LEU A 11 -12.74 30.79 55.32
CA LEU A 11 -12.02 29.56 55.06
C LEU A 11 -10.76 29.89 54.24
N PRO A 12 -9.54 29.54 54.70
CA PRO A 12 -8.35 29.71 53.88
C PRO A 12 -8.40 28.77 52.68
N VAL A 13 -8.26 29.37 51.50
CA VAL A 13 -8.05 28.70 50.22
C VAL A 13 -6.77 27.86 50.32
N LEU A 14 -6.91 26.55 50.45
CA LEU A 14 -5.82 25.62 50.15
C LEU A 14 -5.76 25.45 48.63
N PHE A 15 -4.90 26.25 47.99
CA PHE A 15 -4.40 25.99 46.65
C PHE A 15 -3.59 24.68 46.72
N ALA A 16 -4.26 23.55 46.55
CA ALA A 16 -3.59 22.32 46.16
C ALA A 16 -3.14 22.52 44.72
N CYS A 17 -1.87 22.87 44.53
CA CYS A 17 -1.21 22.85 43.24
C CYS A 17 -1.11 21.38 42.83
N ALA A 18 -2.15 20.87 42.17
CA ALA A 18 -2.11 19.56 41.53
C ALA A 18 -1.02 19.63 40.45
N LEU A 19 0.08 18.91 40.67
CA LEU A 19 1.03 18.63 39.60
C LEU A 19 0.24 18.03 38.43
N PRO A 20 0.47 18.47 37.18
CA PRO A 20 -0.11 17.79 36.04
C PRO A 20 0.39 16.35 36.06
N ALA A 21 -0.54 15.41 36.23
CA ALA A 21 -0.29 14.00 35.99
C ALA A 21 0.22 13.89 34.54
N ALA A 22 1.45 13.39 34.38
CA ALA A 22 1.99 13.08 33.07
C ALA A 22 0.99 12.15 32.38
N ALA A 23 0.39 12.63 31.29
CA ALA A 23 -0.47 11.83 30.45
C ALA A 23 0.32 10.57 30.04
N PRO A 24 -0.31 9.38 30.04
CA PRO A 24 0.35 8.19 29.53
C PRO A 24 0.77 8.48 28.09
N THR A 25 2.07 8.39 27.83
CA THR A 25 2.63 8.42 26.49
C THR A 25 1.90 7.38 25.68
N GLU A 26 1.01 7.81 24.77
CA GLU A 26 0.50 6.96 23.71
C GLU A 26 1.72 6.40 22.98
N ALA A 27 1.97 5.11 23.16
CA ALA A 27 2.92 4.39 22.35
C ALA A 27 2.43 4.52 20.91
N SER A 28 3.09 5.38 20.13
CA SER A 28 2.82 5.54 18.71
C SER A 28 2.80 4.15 18.09
N ALA A 29 1.64 3.75 17.57
CA ALA A 29 1.53 2.54 16.77
C ALA A 29 2.62 2.60 15.68
N PRO A 30 3.31 1.49 15.36
CA PRO A 30 4.27 1.47 14.27
C PRO A 30 3.59 2.05 13.03
N ALA A 31 4.20 3.08 12.43
CA ALA A 31 3.73 3.60 11.16
C ALA A 31 3.66 2.41 10.19
N GLU A 32 2.46 2.07 9.74
CA GLU A 32 2.26 1.03 8.74
C GLU A 32 3.03 1.46 7.48
N SER A 33 4.19 0.84 7.27
CA SER A 33 5.05 1.18 6.15
C SER A 33 4.29 0.86 4.87
N ALA A 34 4.16 1.85 3.99
CA ALA A 34 3.50 1.66 2.71
C ALA A 34 4.10 0.45 1.95
N PRO A 35 3.28 -0.32 1.20
CA PRO A 35 3.79 -1.48 0.48
C PRO A 35 4.99 -1.12 -0.41
N PRO A 36 6.07 -1.91 -0.39
CA PRO A 36 7.34 -1.51 -0.97
C PRO A 36 7.30 -1.46 -2.51
N PHE A 37 6.30 -2.07 -3.14
CA PHE A 37 6.07 -2.08 -4.59
C PHE A 37 5.26 -0.87 -5.09
N LEU A 38 4.78 0.04 -4.22
CA LEU A 38 4.05 1.21 -4.68
C LEU A 38 4.93 2.14 -5.52
N GLY A 39 4.35 2.74 -6.56
CA GLY A 39 5.01 3.67 -7.47
C GLY A 39 5.15 3.14 -8.89
N MET A 40 6.01 3.82 -9.66
CA MET A 40 6.30 3.49 -11.06
C MET A 40 7.63 2.73 -11.16
N TRP A 41 7.60 1.62 -11.89
CA TRP A 41 8.72 0.71 -12.09
C TRP A 41 8.88 0.42 -13.57
N MET A 42 10.10 0.54 -14.08
CA MET A 42 10.35 0.49 -15.52
C MET A 42 11.61 -0.30 -15.84
N ASN A 43 11.56 -1.05 -16.93
CA ASN A 43 12.74 -1.51 -17.66
C ASN A 43 12.64 -1.03 -19.12
N ASP A 44 13.44 -1.59 -20.03
CA ASP A 44 13.49 -1.14 -21.43
C ASP A 44 12.18 -1.40 -22.22
N THR A 45 11.42 -2.41 -21.84
CA THR A 45 10.24 -2.88 -22.59
C THR A 45 8.94 -2.83 -21.79
N GLU A 46 9.00 -2.66 -20.48
CA GLU A 46 7.87 -2.81 -19.59
C GLU A 46 7.81 -1.71 -18.53
N THR A 47 6.58 -1.30 -18.20
CA THR A 47 6.28 -0.31 -17.18
C THR A 47 5.13 -0.77 -16.31
N TYR A 48 5.35 -0.78 -14.99
CA TYR A 48 4.33 -1.05 -13.98
C TYR A 48 4.08 0.21 -13.17
N VAL A 49 2.82 0.57 -12.97
CA VAL A 49 2.40 1.66 -12.09
C VAL A 49 1.47 1.09 -11.04
N PHE A 50 2.00 0.85 -9.85
CA PHE A 50 1.25 0.37 -8.69
C PHE A 50 0.72 1.54 -7.87
N THR A 51 -0.58 1.53 -7.63
CA THR A 51 -1.25 2.35 -6.62
C THR A 51 -1.66 1.48 -5.44
N ALA A 52 -2.30 2.06 -4.42
CA ALA A 52 -2.84 1.29 -3.30
C ALA A 52 -3.84 0.21 -3.73
N ASN A 53 -4.56 0.44 -4.84
CA ASN A 53 -5.73 -0.36 -5.22
C ASN A 53 -5.66 -0.92 -6.65
N SER A 54 -4.63 -0.58 -7.42
CA SER A 54 -4.58 -0.93 -8.84
C SER A 54 -3.17 -1.05 -9.38
N LEU A 55 -3.08 -1.72 -10.52
CA LEU A 55 -1.91 -1.80 -11.36
C LEU A 55 -2.28 -1.35 -12.79
N TYR A 56 -1.48 -0.45 -13.34
CA TYR A 56 -1.40 -0.21 -14.77
C TYR A 56 -0.09 -0.80 -15.31
N HIS A 57 -0.18 -1.67 -16.31
CA HIS A 57 0.97 -2.35 -16.89
C HIS A 57 1.03 -2.09 -18.40
N VAL A 58 2.22 -1.74 -18.89
CA VAL A 58 2.50 -1.52 -20.32
C VAL A 58 3.66 -2.39 -20.73
N ILE A 59 3.50 -3.10 -21.85
CA ILE A 59 4.54 -3.88 -22.52
C ILE A 59 4.70 -3.34 -23.93
N ILE A 60 5.91 -2.93 -24.27
CA ILE A 60 6.31 -2.48 -25.60
C ILE A 60 7.11 -3.62 -26.24
N ARG A 61 6.74 -3.97 -27.47
CA ARG A 61 7.41 -4.97 -28.30
C ARG A 61 8.08 -4.27 -29.49
N PRO A 62 9.36 -3.84 -29.37
CA PRO A 62 10.04 -3.06 -30.39
C PRO A 62 10.07 -3.75 -31.76
N GLU A 63 10.15 -5.08 -31.78
CA GLU A 63 10.23 -5.91 -32.98
C GLU A 63 8.97 -5.84 -33.86
N SER A 64 7.80 -5.66 -33.25
CA SER A 64 6.51 -5.61 -33.93
C SER A 64 5.87 -4.21 -33.91
N GLY A 65 6.42 -3.28 -33.12
CA GLY A 65 5.81 -2.01 -32.81
C GLY A 65 4.52 -2.15 -31.97
N GLN A 66 4.28 -3.33 -31.40
CA GLN A 66 3.08 -3.61 -30.61
C GLN A 66 3.23 -3.04 -29.20
N VAL A 67 2.15 -2.41 -28.71
CA VAL A 67 2.02 -1.95 -27.32
C VAL A 67 0.84 -2.67 -26.70
N ASN A 68 1.09 -3.39 -25.60
CA ASN A 68 0.06 -4.00 -24.77
C ASN A 68 -0.12 -3.17 -23.52
N GLU A 69 -1.37 -2.87 -23.19
CA GLU A 69 -1.73 -2.14 -21.98
C GLU A 69 -2.71 -3.00 -21.18
N GLU A 70 -2.53 -3.04 -19.88
CA GLU A 70 -3.36 -3.80 -18.96
C GLU A 70 -3.70 -2.93 -17.74
N PHE A 71 -4.92 -3.07 -17.26
CA PHE A 71 -5.32 -2.53 -15.96
C PHE A 71 -5.95 -3.60 -15.11
N SER A 72 -5.48 -3.64 -13.86
CA SER A 72 -5.89 -4.61 -12.87
C SER A 72 -6.17 -3.94 -11.53
N GLU A 73 -7.14 -4.46 -10.80
CA GLU A 73 -7.43 -4.09 -9.41
C GLU A 73 -6.60 -4.97 -8.47
N ILE A 74 -6.02 -4.40 -7.43
CA ILE A 74 -5.39 -5.17 -6.34
C ILE A 74 -6.52 -5.67 -5.45
N VAL A 75 -6.71 -6.99 -5.40
CA VAL A 75 -7.75 -7.61 -4.58
C VAL A 75 -7.22 -8.10 -3.24
N ALA A 76 -5.93 -8.42 -3.17
CA ALA A 76 -5.27 -8.82 -1.93
C ALA A 76 -3.77 -8.49 -1.98
N TYR A 77 -3.23 -8.13 -0.83
CA TYR A 77 -1.81 -7.96 -0.61
C TYR A 77 -1.40 -8.74 0.64
N ASP A 78 -0.48 -9.69 0.48
CA ASP A 78 0.14 -10.44 1.58
C ASP A 78 1.62 -10.06 1.67
N ALA A 79 1.93 -9.20 2.65
CA ALA A 79 3.28 -8.74 2.90
C ALA A 79 4.22 -9.87 3.37
N ALA A 80 3.72 -10.82 4.15
CA ALA A 80 4.54 -11.90 4.71
C ALA A 80 4.94 -12.90 3.63
N ALA A 81 4.05 -13.18 2.68
CA ALA A 81 4.32 -14.04 1.53
C ALA A 81 4.91 -13.30 0.32
N SER A 82 5.03 -11.97 0.38
CA SER A 82 5.39 -11.10 -0.75
C SER A 82 4.54 -11.34 -1.99
N ARG A 83 3.21 -11.39 -1.80
CA ARG A 83 2.23 -11.69 -2.85
C ARG A 83 1.24 -10.56 -3.07
N ILE A 84 0.92 -10.30 -4.33
CA ILE A 84 -0.11 -9.35 -4.74
C ILE A 84 -1.08 -10.08 -5.67
N THR A 85 -2.33 -10.23 -5.26
CA THR A 85 -3.37 -10.81 -6.10
C THR A 85 -4.10 -9.70 -6.83
N LEU A 86 -4.23 -9.87 -8.15
CA LEU A 86 -4.71 -8.88 -9.09
C LEU A 86 -5.89 -9.42 -9.87
N ARG A 87 -6.90 -8.57 -10.09
CA ARG A 87 -8.03 -8.84 -10.97
C ARG A 87 -7.94 -7.96 -12.21
N LYS A 88 -7.72 -8.59 -13.34
CA LYS A 88 -7.72 -7.93 -14.65
C LYS A 88 -9.08 -7.36 -14.97
N THR A 89 -9.12 -6.08 -15.31
CA THR A 89 -10.34 -5.37 -15.69
C THR A 89 -10.42 -5.17 -17.19
N TRP A 90 -9.31 -4.81 -17.83
CA TRP A 90 -9.24 -4.64 -19.28
C TRP A 90 -7.83 -4.86 -19.82
N ILE A 91 -7.75 -5.24 -21.10
CA ILE A 91 -6.52 -5.23 -21.90
C ILE A 91 -6.76 -4.40 -23.16
N ARG A 92 -5.72 -3.68 -23.60
CA ARG A 92 -5.64 -3.10 -24.94
C ARG A 92 -4.38 -3.56 -25.67
N VAL A 93 -4.50 -3.72 -26.97
CA VAL A 93 -3.37 -3.94 -27.88
C VAL A 93 -3.42 -2.84 -28.93
N ASN A 94 -2.36 -2.04 -29.00
CA ASN A 94 -2.28 -0.85 -29.85
C ASN A 94 -3.50 0.08 -29.67
N GLY A 95 -3.90 0.32 -28.42
CA GLY A 95 -5.04 1.15 -28.04
C GLY A 95 -6.43 0.53 -28.29
N LYS A 96 -6.52 -0.68 -28.86
CA LYS A 96 -7.79 -1.35 -29.14
C LYS A 96 -8.12 -2.38 -28.05
N PRO A 97 -9.38 -2.47 -27.56
CA PRO A 97 -9.78 -3.49 -26.59
C PRO A 97 -9.45 -4.91 -27.05
N ALA A 98 -8.95 -5.73 -26.13
CA ALA A 98 -8.66 -7.16 -26.33
C ALA A 98 -9.26 -8.01 -25.20
N GLY A 99 -9.43 -9.31 -25.46
CA GLY A 99 -9.90 -10.29 -24.46
C GLY A 99 -8.78 -10.77 -23.54
N PHE A 100 -9.15 -11.44 -22.45
CA PHE A 100 -8.22 -12.07 -21.51
C PHE A 100 -8.81 -13.33 -20.88
N ASP A 101 -7.99 -14.38 -20.78
CA ASP A 101 -8.42 -15.71 -20.30
C ASP A 101 -8.23 -15.90 -18.79
N ALA A 102 -7.28 -15.17 -18.18
CA ALA A 102 -6.98 -15.23 -16.75
C ALA A 102 -7.39 -13.91 -16.06
N PRO A 103 -8.65 -13.79 -15.59
CA PRO A 103 -9.14 -12.56 -14.95
C PRO A 103 -8.55 -12.32 -13.57
N LEU A 104 -8.01 -13.36 -12.92
CA LEU A 104 -7.40 -13.30 -11.60
C LEU A 104 -6.01 -13.95 -11.68
N TYR A 105 -4.98 -13.26 -11.16
CA TYR A 105 -3.61 -13.77 -11.13
C TYR A 105 -2.86 -13.20 -9.92
N THR A 106 -1.74 -13.81 -9.56
CA THR A 106 -0.92 -13.38 -8.42
C THR A 106 0.51 -13.10 -8.87
N PHE A 107 1.04 -11.96 -8.47
CA PHE A 107 2.49 -11.72 -8.50
C PHE A 107 3.12 -12.13 -7.17
N ILE A 108 4.27 -12.76 -7.27
CA ILE A 108 5.25 -12.81 -6.20
C ILE A 108 6.28 -11.72 -6.48
N TYR A 109 6.69 -10.96 -5.47
CA TYR A 109 7.60 -9.85 -5.67
C TYR A 109 8.81 -9.89 -4.72
N SER A 110 9.89 -9.23 -5.14
CA SER A 110 11.00 -8.85 -4.29
C SER A 110 11.32 -7.39 -4.56
N ALA A 111 11.30 -6.55 -3.51
CA ALA A 111 11.55 -5.12 -3.61
C ALA A 111 12.66 -4.72 -2.64
N SER A 112 13.74 -4.14 -3.15
CA SER A 112 14.88 -3.68 -2.36
C SER A 112 15.36 -2.34 -2.91
N GLY A 113 15.09 -1.27 -2.16
CA GLY A 113 15.38 0.10 -2.59
C GLY A 113 14.66 0.45 -3.89
N ASP A 114 15.46 0.72 -4.94
CA ASP A 114 14.97 1.10 -6.26
C ASP A 114 14.86 -0.07 -7.23
N SER A 115 15.00 -1.31 -6.75
CA SER A 115 14.88 -2.53 -7.56
C SER A 115 13.62 -3.31 -7.20
N LEU A 116 12.84 -3.68 -8.21
CA LEU A 116 11.70 -4.58 -8.11
C LEU A 116 11.89 -5.77 -9.05
N GLN A 117 11.60 -6.98 -8.57
CA GLN A 117 11.44 -8.18 -9.38
C GLN A 117 10.04 -8.74 -9.17
N LEU A 118 9.43 -9.24 -10.24
CA LEU A 118 8.09 -9.81 -10.24
C LEU A 118 8.15 -11.21 -10.83
N GLY A 119 7.41 -12.15 -10.27
CA GLY A 119 7.20 -13.49 -10.83
C GLY A 119 5.73 -13.84 -10.81
N LEU A 120 5.28 -14.68 -11.75
CA LEU A 120 3.92 -15.19 -11.73
C LEU A 120 3.82 -16.32 -10.70
N GLY A 121 2.99 -16.12 -9.67
CA GLY A 121 2.64 -17.19 -8.73
C GLY A 121 1.55 -18.07 -9.33
N THR A 122 1.82 -19.37 -9.51
CA THR A 122 0.76 -20.35 -9.79
C THR A 122 0.14 -20.83 -8.48
N GLU A 123 -1.16 -21.16 -8.49
CA GLU A 123 -1.85 -21.65 -7.28
C GLU A 123 -1.34 -23.03 -6.80
N THR A 124 -0.61 -23.77 -7.65
CA THR A 124 -0.26 -25.18 -7.43
C THR A 124 1.23 -25.47 -7.23
N GLU A 125 2.16 -24.57 -7.53
CA GLU A 125 3.60 -24.89 -7.46
C GLU A 125 4.37 -24.08 -6.42
N PHE A 126 5.10 -24.82 -5.59
CA PHE A 126 6.02 -24.32 -4.56
C PHE A 126 7.30 -23.68 -5.15
N ALA A 127 7.39 -23.53 -6.48
CA ALA A 127 8.48 -22.84 -7.14
C ALA A 127 8.08 -21.38 -7.38
N THR A 128 8.37 -20.56 -6.37
CA THR A 128 8.38 -19.09 -6.42
C THR A 128 9.54 -18.65 -7.31
N GLU A 129 9.40 -18.76 -8.63
CA GLU A 129 10.42 -18.23 -9.54
C GLU A 129 10.09 -16.76 -9.84
N LEU A 130 10.93 -15.86 -9.32
CA LEU A 130 10.92 -14.46 -9.76
C LEU A 130 11.45 -14.42 -11.20
N ASP A 131 10.83 -13.61 -12.04
CA ASP A 131 11.37 -13.34 -13.36
C ASP A 131 12.78 -12.73 -13.19
N PRO A 132 13.78 -13.15 -13.99
CA PRO A 132 15.08 -12.48 -14.01
C PRO A 132 14.99 -10.98 -14.32
N ALA A 133 13.91 -10.51 -14.92
CA ALA A 133 13.66 -9.09 -15.19
C ALA A 133 13.66 -8.26 -13.89
N VAL A 134 14.52 -7.24 -13.88
CA VAL A 134 14.58 -6.24 -12.81
C VAL A 134 14.00 -4.94 -13.34
N PHE A 135 13.13 -4.33 -12.55
CA PHE A 135 12.54 -3.03 -12.80
C PHE A 135 13.14 -1.99 -11.86
N THR A 136 13.40 -0.80 -12.39
CA THR A 136 13.96 0.30 -11.61
C THR A 136 12.88 1.32 -11.29
N ARG A 137 12.86 1.83 -10.06
CA ARG A 137 11.96 2.90 -9.62
C ARG A 137 12.20 4.19 -10.44
N LYS A 138 11.14 4.94 -10.72
CA LYS A 138 11.18 6.26 -11.36
C LYS A 138 10.58 7.35 -10.50
#